data_AF-A0A640W5L8-F1
#
_entry.id   AF-A0A640W5L8-F1
#
_cell.length_a   1.000
_cell.length_b   1.000
_cell.length_c   1.000
_cell.angle_alpha   90.00
_cell.angle_beta   90.00
_cell.angle_gamma   90.00
#
_symmetry.space_group_name_H-M   'P 1'
#
loop_
_entity.id
_entity.type
_entity.pdbx_description
1 polymer ?
#
loop_
_entity_poly.entity_id
_entity_poly.type
_entity_poly.pdbx_seq_one_letter_code
_entity_poly.pdbx_strand_id
1 'polypeptide(L)'
;MIALAIVAGTNAITLDEKPVLSNETPANKSINVALNPTLSIYVSDPDGDLMDITINVTNADGGYQAVTYYNAGNGTYSYNLGHIGTYGKTYYWKVSAYDGEYYTNATYHFTTIGLVVNQNTSEEYHAIQDAINNASNGNIIVVHDGIYRENVVVNKSVVIMNGSKPVIDGKGGTAFNITANNVSIIGFDITNSSYGIKCNASGFHIANNTFWYDDHGFYWKISELPMDDYTIYDGIVEKNEFYMNKNNDAIHADIDLGY
;
A
#
# COMPACT_ATOMS: atom_id res chain seq x y z
N MET A 1 -59.14 -54.82 -11.32
CA MET A 1 -57.95 -55.13 -12.14
C MET A 1 -57.06 -53.91 -12.11
N ILE A 2 -55.76 -54.12 -11.86
CA ILE A 2 -54.81 -53.21 -11.20
C ILE A 2 -54.44 -52.01 -12.08
N ALA A 3 -54.52 -50.79 -11.54
CA ALA A 3 -53.87 -49.62 -12.14
C ALA A 3 -52.37 -49.66 -11.78
N LEU A 4 -51.54 -49.88 -12.79
CA LEU A 4 -50.08 -49.88 -12.68
C LEU A 4 -49.61 -48.41 -12.67
N ALA A 5 -49.19 -47.91 -11.52
CA ALA A 5 -48.52 -46.61 -11.44
C ALA A 5 -47.08 -46.77 -11.95
N ILE A 6 -46.78 -46.20 -13.12
CA ILE A 6 -45.41 -46.04 -13.61
C ILE A 6 -44.83 -44.83 -12.88
N VAL A 7 -43.94 -45.07 -11.92
CA VAL A 7 -43.07 -44.02 -11.37
C VAL A 7 -41.92 -43.84 -12.35
N ALA A 8 -41.99 -42.79 -13.17
CA ALA A 8 -40.83 -42.31 -13.92
C ALA A 8 -39.92 -41.54 -12.95
N GLY A 9 -38.99 -42.25 -12.33
CA GLY A 9 -37.86 -41.62 -11.65
C GLY A 9 -36.94 -41.04 -12.72
N THR A 10 -36.97 -39.73 -12.92
CA THR A 10 -35.92 -39.03 -13.66
C THR A 10 -34.68 -39.01 -12.78
N ASN A 11 -33.73 -39.93 -13.01
CA ASN A 11 -32.36 -39.73 -12.57
C ASN A 11 -31.81 -38.55 -13.38
N ALA A 12 -31.97 -37.33 -12.85
CA ALA A 12 -31.18 -36.21 -13.32
C ALA A 12 -29.72 -36.58 -13.02
N ILE A 13 -28.92 -36.77 -14.06
CA ILE A 13 -27.47 -36.83 -13.93
C ILE A 13 -27.08 -35.42 -13.49
N THR A 14 -26.78 -35.25 -12.20
CA THR A 14 -26.12 -34.03 -11.74
C THR A 14 -24.72 -34.06 -12.35
N LEU A 15 -24.42 -33.05 -13.16
CA LEU A 15 -23.10 -32.88 -13.73
C LEU A 15 -22.22 -32.35 -12.60
N ASP A 16 -21.13 -33.05 -12.32
CA ASP A 16 -20.14 -32.65 -11.35
C ASP A 16 -19.56 -31.26 -11.68
N GLU A 17 -19.61 -30.35 -10.72
CA GLU A 17 -19.20 -28.95 -10.81
C GLU A 17 -17.88 -28.72 -10.08
N LYS A 18 -16.94 -28.04 -10.74
CA LYS A 18 -15.63 -27.74 -10.14
C LYS A 18 -15.71 -26.96 -8.81
N PRO A 19 -14.64 -27.01 -7.97
CA PRO A 19 -14.57 -26.25 -6.74
C PRO A 19 -14.49 -24.75 -7.00
N VAL A 20 -14.98 -23.95 -6.05
CA VAL A 20 -15.01 -22.49 -6.09
C VAL A 20 -14.19 -21.90 -4.95
N LEU A 21 -13.40 -20.88 -5.25
CA LEU A 21 -12.58 -20.12 -4.29
C LEU A 21 -13.16 -18.72 -4.12
N SER A 22 -13.32 -18.25 -2.88
CA SER A 22 -13.82 -16.91 -2.59
C SER A 22 -13.40 -16.40 -1.20
N ASN A 23 -13.64 -15.11 -0.92
CA ASN A 23 -13.40 -14.49 0.39
C ASN A 23 -11.95 -14.63 0.88
N GLU A 24 -10.98 -14.40 0.00
CA GLU A 24 -9.57 -14.45 0.37
C GLU A 24 -9.22 -13.36 1.39
N THR A 25 -8.40 -13.70 2.37
CA THR A 25 -7.83 -12.74 3.33
C THR A 25 -6.34 -13.06 3.52
N PRO A 26 -5.42 -12.08 3.44
CA PRO A 26 -5.65 -10.70 3.00
C PRO A 26 -6.26 -10.63 1.59
N ALA A 27 -7.13 -9.64 1.38
CA ALA A 27 -7.82 -9.43 0.11
C ALA A 27 -6.79 -9.26 -1.02
N ASN A 28 -7.11 -9.75 -2.22
CA ASN A 28 -6.17 -9.66 -3.34
C ASN A 28 -5.79 -8.20 -3.63
N LYS A 29 -4.50 -7.96 -3.84
CA LYS A 29 -3.88 -6.65 -4.09
C LYS A 29 -3.97 -5.67 -2.91
N SER A 30 -4.35 -6.13 -1.73
CA SER A 30 -4.32 -5.29 -0.53
C SER A 30 -2.90 -4.83 -0.24
N ILE A 31 -2.79 -3.65 0.38
CA ILE A 31 -1.52 -3.07 0.82
C ILE A 31 -1.61 -2.81 2.32
N ASN A 32 -0.48 -2.45 2.94
CA ASN A 32 -0.40 -2.14 4.36
C ASN A 32 -0.92 -3.27 5.26
N VAL A 33 -0.65 -4.51 4.84
CA VAL A 33 -0.95 -5.70 5.65
C VAL A 33 0.11 -5.84 6.74
N ALA A 34 -0.31 -6.08 7.98
CA ALA A 34 0.63 -6.33 9.08
C ALA A 34 1.54 -7.53 8.77
N LEU A 35 2.71 -7.57 9.40
CA LEU A 35 3.59 -8.73 9.31
C LEU A 35 2.92 -9.97 9.90
N ASN A 36 3.28 -11.14 9.35
CA ASN A 36 2.74 -12.45 9.73
C ASN A 36 1.20 -12.50 9.76
N PRO A 37 0.51 -12.05 8.68
CA PRO A 37 -0.93 -12.18 8.60
C PRO A 37 -1.33 -13.65 8.53
N THR A 38 -2.55 -13.95 8.98
CA THR A 38 -3.17 -15.25 8.69
C THR A 38 -3.74 -15.19 7.28
N LEU A 39 -3.31 -16.10 6.41
CA LEU A 39 -3.91 -16.30 5.11
C LEU A 39 -5.17 -17.14 5.28
N SER A 40 -6.27 -16.80 4.62
CA SER A 40 -7.48 -17.63 4.62
C SER A 40 -8.26 -17.52 3.33
N ILE A 41 -9.00 -18.58 3.00
CA ILE A 41 -9.83 -18.67 1.80
C ILE A 41 -11.07 -19.50 2.10
N TYR A 42 -12.23 -19.09 1.59
CA TYR A 42 -13.42 -19.93 1.57
C TYR A 42 -13.40 -20.80 0.30
N VAL A 43 -13.52 -22.10 0.49
CA VAL A 43 -13.56 -23.10 -0.58
C VAL A 43 -14.87 -23.85 -0.49
N SER A 44 -15.54 -24.01 -1.63
CA SER A 44 -16.78 -24.79 -1.72
C SER A 44 -16.87 -25.55 -3.02
N ASP A 45 -17.38 -26.76 -2.92
CA ASP A 45 -17.84 -27.56 -4.04
C ASP A 45 -19.38 -27.51 -4.12
N PRO A 46 -19.98 -27.21 -5.28
CA PRO A 46 -21.45 -27.13 -5.43
C PRO A 46 -22.18 -28.47 -5.21
N ASP A 47 -21.54 -29.58 -5.57
CA ASP A 47 -22.08 -30.93 -5.39
C ASP A 47 -21.82 -31.47 -3.97
N GLY A 48 -20.93 -30.80 -3.24
CA GLY A 48 -20.59 -31.11 -1.85
C GLY A 48 -19.49 -32.14 -1.72
N ASP A 49 -18.72 -32.34 -2.78
CA ASP A 49 -17.60 -33.27 -2.80
C ASP A 49 -16.46 -32.82 -1.87
N LEU A 50 -15.69 -33.80 -1.40
CA LEU A 50 -14.54 -33.55 -0.55
C LEU A 50 -13.33 -33.16 -1.40
N MET A 51 -12.59 -32.17 -0.96
CA MET A 51 -11.51 -31.56 -1.73
C MET A 51 -10.15 -31.65 -1.02
N ASP A 52 -9.09 -31.84 -1.79
CA ASP A 52 -7.71 -31.58 -1.37
C ASP A 52 -7.36 -30.11 -1.63
N ILE A 53 -7.18 -29.34 -0.56
CA ILE A 53 -6.97 -27.89 -0.61
C ILE A 53 -5.55 -27.58 -0.19
N THR A 54 -4.79 -26.88 -1.04
CA THR A 54 -3.42 -26.43 -0.73
C THR A 54 -3.32 -24.92 -0.76
N ILE A 55 -2.76 -24.35 0.31
CA ILE A 55 -2.39 -22.93 0.41
C ILE A 55 -0.86 -22.89 0.43
N ASN A 56 -0.24 -22.17 -0.50
CA ASN A 56 1.21 -22.00 -0.53
C ASN A 56 1.63 -20.56 -0.78
N VAL A 57 2.77 -20.16 -0.23
CA VAL A 57 3.38 -18.83 -0.40
C VAL A 57 4.69 -18.99 -1.14
N THR A 58 4.79 -18.32 -2.28
CA THR A 58 5.86 -18.54 -3.26
C THR A 58 7.12 -17.74 -2.97
N ASN A 59 7.03 -16.68 -2.15
CA ASN A 59 8.13 -15.77 -1.84
C ASN A 59 8.21 -15.37 -0.36
N ALA A 60 7.82 -16.28 0.54
CA ALA A 60 7.98 -16.08 1.98
C ALA A 60 9.46 -15.95 2.38
N ASP A 61 9.72 -15.28 3.50
CA ASP A 61 11.09 -14.97 3.94
C ASP A 61 11.89 -16.21 4.36
N GLY A 62 11.17 -17.30 4.69
CA GLY A 62 11.73 -18.63 4.94
C GLY A 62 11.77 -19.54 3.71
N GLY A 63 11.64 -19.00 2.49
CA GLY A 63 11.50 -19.79 1.26
C GLY A 63 10.06 -20.25 1.00
N TYR A 64 9.88 -21.21 0.10
CA TYR A 64 8.54 -21.76 -0.21
C TYR A 64 7.91 -22.40 1.03
N GLN A 65 6.65 -22.04 1.31
CA GLN A 65 5.88 -22.55 2.46
C GLN A 65 4.50 -23.00 1.99
N ALA A 66 4.00 -24.13 2.50
CA ALA A 66 2.70 -24.67 2.10
C ALA A 66 2.02 -25.48 3.22
N VAL A 67 0.70 -25.49 3.18
CA VAL A 67 -0.16 -26.38 3.95
C VAL A 67 -1.20 -27.03 3.02
N THR A 68 -1.50 -28.30 3.26
CA THR A 68 -2.53 -29.05 2.52
C THR A 68 -3.54 -29.64 3.50
N TYR A 69 -4.82 -29.49 3.18
CA TYR A 69 -5.96 -30.08 3.87
C TYR A 69 -6.53 -31.16 2.96
N TYR A 70 -6.55 -32.40 3.43
CA TYR A 70 -7.02 -33.54 2.64
C TYR A 70 -8.48 -33.86 2.93
N ASN A 71 -9.23 -34.27 1.91
CA ASN A 71 -10.64 -34.68 2.02
C ASN A 71 -11.50 -33.67 2.82
N ALA A 72 -11.34 -32.40 2.48
CA ALA A 72 -11.90 -31.27 3.20
C ALA A 72 -13.23 -30.84 2.55
N GLY A 73 -14.28 -30.60 3.34
CA GLY A 73 -15.57 -30.15 2.82
C GLY A 73 -15.65 -28.64 2.57
N ASN A 74 -16.85 -28.12 2.36
CA ASN A 74 -17.06 -26.68 2.16
C ASN A 74 -16.74 -25.90 3.44
N GLY A 75 -15.85 -24.90 3.35
CA GLY A 75 -15.43 -24.15 4.53
C GLY A 75 -14.29 -23.16 4.29
N THR A 76 -13.92 -22.46 5.37
CA THR A 76 -12.78 -21.55 5.39
C THR A 76 -11.53 -22.27 5.87
N TYR A 77 -10.46 -22.16 5.09
CA TYR A 77 -9.15 -22.76 5.37
C TYR A 77 -8.12 -21.67 5.58
N SER A 78 -7.29 -21.81 6.62
CA SER A 78 -6.40 -20.73 7.08
C SER A 78 -4.99 -21.21 7.40
N TYR A 79 -3.98 -20.43 6.98
CA TYR A 79 -2.57 -20.71 7.18
C TYR A 79 -1.85 -19.53 7.87
N ASN A 80 -1.26 -19.78 9.04
CA ASN A 80 -0.36 -18.85 9.71
C ASN A 80 1.09 -19.27 9.49
N LEU A 81 1.82 -18.49 8.70
CA LEU A 81 3.18 -18.85 8.26
C LEU A 81 4.28 -18.50 9.26
N GLY A 82 4.16 -17.40 10.02
CA GLY A 82 5.28 -16.83 10.77
C GLY A 82 6.50 -16.40 9.92
N HIS A 83 6.37 -16.37 8.59
CA HIS A 83 7.47 -16.12 7.63
C HIS A 83 7.15 -14.99 6.62
N ILE A 84 6.33 -14.02 7.05
CA ILE A 84 5.97 -12.82 6.27
C ILE A 84 6.43 -11.62 7.10
N GLY A 85 7.75 -11.42 7.16
CA GLY A 85 8.42 -10.54 8.13
C GLY A 85 9.09 -9.31 7.53
N THR A 86 9.24 -9.24 6.21
CA THR A 86 9.84 -8.08 5.53
C THR A 86 8.80 -6.98 5.30
N TYR A 87 9.09 -5.75 5.73
CA TYR A 87 8.30 -4.54 5.51
C TYR A 87 8.28 -4.12 4.03
N GLY A 88 7.18 -3.51 3.58
CA GLY A 88 7.03 -2.98 2.22
C GLY A 88 7.04 -4.01 1.09
N LYS A 89 7.12 -5.31 1.41
CA LYS A 89 7.30 -6.39 0.44
C LYS A 89 5.95 -6.95 0.00
N THR A 90 5.80 -7.19 -1.31
CA THR A 90 4.67 -7.91 -1.87
C THR A 90 4.87 -9.41 -1.75
N TYR A 91 3.93 -10.11 -1.12
CA TYR A 91 3.90 -11.57 -1.03
C TYR A 91 2.83 -12.15 -1.94
N TYR A 92 3.15 -13.27 -2.60
CA TYR A 92 2.26 -14.00 -3.49
C TYR A 92 1.92 -15.35 -2.88
N TRP A 93 0.63 -15.64 -2.80
CA TRP A 93 0.13 -16.90 -2.28
C TRP A 93 -0.89 -17.51 -3.24
N LYS A 94 -0.80 -18.83 -3.41
CA LYS A 94 -1.64 -19.60 -4.32
C LYS A 94 -2.50 -20.56 -3.51
N VAL A 95 -3.77 -20.62 -3.88
CA VAL A 95 -4.72 -21.63 -3.40
C VAL A 95 -5.04 -22.55 -4.55
N SER A 96 -5.09 -23.85 -4.27
CA SER A 96 -5.60 -24.87 -5.17
C SER A 96 -6.57 -25.80 -4.44
N ALA A 97 -7.65 -26.19 -5.09
CA ALA A 97 -8.63 -27.17 -4.62
C ALA A 97 -8.85 -28.22 -5.72
N TYR A 98 -8.82 -29.49 -5.34
CA TYR A 98 -9.05 -30.65 -6.19
C TYR A 98 -10.09 -31.57 -5.55
N ASP A 99 -11.21 -31.84 -6.19
CA ASP A 99 -12.30 -32.71 -5.67
C ASP A 99 -12.14 -34.21 -6.03
N GLY A 100 -11.15 -34.54 -6.88
CA GLY A 100 -10.97 -35.89 -7.43
C GLY A 100 -11.24 -35.98 -8.94
N GLU A 101 -11.94 -35.00 -9.51
CA GLU A 101 -12.27 -34.89 -10.93
C GLU A 101 -11.83 -33.53 -11.51
N TYR A 102 -12.19 -32.43 -10.87
CA TYR A 102 -11.88 -31.06 -11.26
C TYR A 102 -10.91 -30.34 -10.32
N TYR A 103 -10.23 -29.36 -10.89
CA TYR A 103 -9.22 -28.56 -10.23
C TYR A 103 -9.46 -27.06 -10.43
N THR A 104 -9.50 -26.32 -9.33
CA THR A 104 -9.55 -24.85 -9.33
C THR A 104 -8.35 -24.28 -8.58
N ASN A 105 -7.76 -23.22 -9.13
CA ASN A 105 -6.69 -22.50 -8.45
C ASN A 105 -6.75 -20.99 -8.71
N ALA A 106 -6.23 -20.23 -7.75
CA ALA A 106 -6.07 -18.79 -7.85
C ALA A 106 -4.78 -18.36 -7.17
N THR A 107 -4.19 -17.28 -7.66
CA THR A 107 -3.05 -16.62 -7.02
C THR A 107 -3.46 -15.23 -6.59
N TYR A 108 -3.17 -14.93 -5.33
CA TYR A 108 -3.45 -13.68 -4.68
C TYR A 108 -2.14 -13.04 -4.23
N HIS A 109 -2.14 -11.74 -4.04
CA HIS A 109 -1.00 -11.05 -3.47
C HIS A 109 -1.42 -9.92 -2.55
N PHE A 110 -0.51 -9.53 -1.66
CA PHE A 110 -0.66 -8.34 -0.82
C PHE A 110 0.71 -7.75 -0.51
N THR A 111 0.74 -6.48 -0.10
CA THR A 111 1.96 -5.79 0.32
C THR A 111 1.92 -5.50 1.81
N THR A 112 3.02 -5.80 2.52
CA THR A 112 3.14 -5.52 3.95
C THR A 112 3.26 -4.01 4.23
N ILE A 113 2.96 -3.60 5.47
CA ILE A 113 3.18 -2.23 5.95
C ILE A 113 4.61 -1.77 5.68
N GLY A 114 4.78 -0.47 5.40
CA GLY A 114 6.10 0.14 5.25
C GLY A 114 6.77 0.42 6.59
N LEU A 115 8.09 0.64 6.54
CA LEU A 115 8.90 0.99 7.71
C LEU A 115 9.37 2.44 7.60
N VAL A 116 9.15 3.22 8.65
CA VAL A 116 9.68 4.58 8.81
C VAL A 116 10.54 4.60 10.05
N VAL A 117 11.75 5.14 9.97
CA VAL A 117 12.69 5.17 11.09
C VAL A 117 13.10 6.61 11.34
N ASN A 118 12.99 7.07 12.58
CA ASN A 118 13.72 8.26 13.00
C ASN A 118 15.17 7.84 13.25
N GLN A 119 16.08 8.20 12.35
CA GLN A 119 17.48 7.76 12.41
C GLN A 119 18.19 8.26 13.68
N ASN A 120 17.75 9.38 14.24
CA ASN A 120 18.36 9.95 15.44
C ASN A 120 17.96 9.20 16.73
N THR A 121 16.72 8.72 16.82
CA THR A 121 16.20 8.03 18.01
C THR A 121 16.17 6.50 17.86
N SER A 122 16.32 5.99 16.65
CA SER A 122 16.11 4.59 16.27
C SER A 122 14.68 4.08 16.52
N GLU A 123 13.72 4.99 16.73
CA GLU A 123 12.32 4.64 16.84
C GLU A 123 11.73 4.31 15.47
N GLU A 124 10.91 3.26 15.43
CA GLU A 124 10.23 2.76 14.24
C GLU A 124 8.75 3.17 14.23
N TYR A 125 8.25 3.48 13.05
CA TYR A 125 6.87 3.85 12.77
C TYR A 125 6.40 3.19 11.47
N HIS A 126 5.09 3.21 11.27
CA HIS A 126 4.45 2.70 10.05
C HIS A 126 3.70 3.80 9.27
N ALA A 127 3.73 5.03 9.79
CA ALA A 127 3.21 6.23 9.15
C ALA A 127 4.28 7.33 9.23
N ILE A 128 4.40 8.11 8.17
CA ILE A 128 5.36 9.22 8.10
C ILE A 128 4.94 10.32 9.07
N GLN A 129 3.64 10.59 9.18
CA GLN A 129 3.13 11.62 10.08
C GLN A 129 3.47 11.32 11.55
N ASP A 130 3.42 10.06 11.99
CA ASP A 130 3.74 9.69 13.38
C ASP A 130 5.21 9.93 13.70
N ALA A 131 6.10 9.61 12.76
CA ALA A 131 7.54 9.88 12.89
C ALA A 131 7.81 11.39 13.02
N ILE A 132 7.17 12.23 12.20
CA ILE A 132 7.28 13.69 12.29
C ILE A 132 6.71 14.20 13.63
N ASN A 133 5.55 13.70 14.05
CA ASN A 133 4.89 14.11 15.29
C ASN A 133 5.76 13.86 16.52
N ASN A 134 6.58 12.80 16.52
CA ASN A 134 7.51 12.49 17.60
C ASN A 134 8.85 13.24 17.46
N ALA A 135 9.35 13.44 16.24
CA ALA A 135 10.67 14.00 15.95
C ALA A 135 10.98 15.35 16.64
N SER A 136 12.26 15.61 16.90
CA SER A 136 12.75 16.96 17.21
C SER A 136 13.22 17.68 15.95
N ASN A 137 13.29 19.02 15.98
CA ASN A 137 13.93 19.78 14.91
C ASN A 137 15.38 19.29 14.71
N GLY A 138 15.80 19.20 13.44
CA GLY A 138 17.08 18.65 13.02
C GLY A 138 17.13 17.12 12.89
N ASN A 139 16.03 16.41 13.17
CA ASN A 139 15.99 14.95 13.00
C ASN A 139 15.91 14.53 11.52
N ILE A 140 16.36 13.31 11.26
CA ILE A 140 16.34 12.63 9.97
C ILE A 140 15.33 11.49 10.04
N ILE A 141 14.32 11.53 9.18
CA ILE A 141 13.29 10.52 9.02
C ILE A 141 13.59 9.74 7.74
N VAL A 142 13.88 8.45 7.89
CA VAL A 142 14.19 7.54 6.79
C VAL A 142 12.97 6.69 6.49
N VAL A 143 12.47 6.76 5.27
CA VAL A 143 11.27 6.04 4.82
C VAL A 143 11.68 4.90 3.89
N HIS A 144 11.39 3.66 4.26
CA HIS A 144 11.71 2.46 3.47
C HIS A 144 10.57 2.07 2.54
N ASP A 145 10.69 0.90 1.90
CA ASP A 145 9.69 0.39 0.95
C ASP A 145 8.31 0.34 1.59
N GLY A 146 7.31 0.80 0.83
CA GLY A 146 5.93 0.90 1.29
C GLY A 146 5.13 1.84 0.41
N ILE A 147 3.80 1.71 0.48
CA ILE A 147 2.87 2.65 -0.14
C ILE A 147 2.19 3.44 0.98
N TYR A 148 2.62 4.69 1.15
CA TYR A 148 2.20 5.58 2.21
C TYR A 148 1.05 6.45 1.71
N ARG A 149 -0.17 6.05 2.08
CA ARG A 149 -1.42 6.73 1.72
C ARG A 149 -1.76 7.82 2.71
N GLU A 150 -0.95 8.87 2.72
CA GLU A 150 -0.95 9.93 3.73
C GLU A 150 -1.00 11.32 3.10
N ASN A 151 -1.53 12.29 3.86
CA ASN A 151 -1.39 13.71 3.55
C ASN A 151 -0.54 14.31 4.67
N VAL A 152 0.77 14.35 4.44
CA VAL A 152 1.78 14.59 5.49
C VAL A 152 1.96 16.09 5.72
N VAL A 153 1.77 16.53 6.97
CA VAL A 153 2.08 17.91 7.40
C VAL A 153 3.46 17.93 8.02
N VAL A 154 4.37 18.69 7.40
CA VAL A 154 5.76 18.85 7.85
C VAL A 154 5.90 20.19 8.57
N ASN A 155 5.59 20.16 9.87
CA ASN A 155 5.61 21.33 10.77
C ASN A 155 6.85 21.38 11.68
N LYS A 156 7.84 20.53 11.42
CA LYS A 156 9.14 20.54 12.10
C LYS A 156 10.25 20.64 11.06
N SER A 157 11.34 21.30 11.43
CA SER A 157 12.54 21.36 10.58
C SER A 157 13.19 19.98 10.62
N VAL A 158 12.96 19.15 9.60
CA VAL A 158 13.47 17.78 9.52
C VAL A 158 13.96 17.47 8.12
N VAL A 159 14.83 16.47 8.02
CA VAL A 159 15.16 15.83 6.74
C VAL A 159 14.28 14.59 6.63
N ILE A 160 13.50 14.47 5.56
CA ILE A 160 12.74 13.28 5.22
C ILE A 160 13.34 12.73 3.93
N MET A 161 13.86 11.51 3.99
CA MET A 161 14.56 10.89 2.87
C MET A 161 14.19 9.42 2.70
N ASN A 162 14.33 8.90 1.49
CA ASN A 162 14.18 7.48 1.24
C ASN A 162 15.35 6.66 1.83
N GLY A 163 15.02 5.52 2.44
CA GLY A 163 15.97 4.44 2.71
C GLY A 163 16.03 3.43 1.55
N SER A 164 14.99 3.40 0.71
CA SER A 164 14.87 2.50 -0.45
C SER A 164 13.94 3.12 -1.53
N LYS A 165 12.77 2.54 -1.83
CA LYS A 165 11.83 3.02 -2.87
C LYS A 165 10.40 3.22 -2.33
N PRO A 166 10.19 4.13 -1.37
CA PRO A 166 8.86 4.49 -0.89
C PRO A 166 8.01 5.17 -1.96
N VAL A 167 6.72 4.83 -2.00
CA VAL A 167 5.70 5.55 -2.78
C VAL A 167 4.80 6.33 -1.84
N ILE A 168 4.66 7.63 -2.07
CA ILE A 168 3.78 8.54 -1.34
C ILE A 168 2.54 8.80 -2.19
N ASP A 169 1.39 8.30 -1.76
CA ASP A 169 0.09 8.43 -2.46
C ASP A 169 -0.77 9.49 -1.75
N GLY A 170 -0.89 10.65 -2.40
CA GLY A 170 -1.62 11.80 -1.89
C GLY A 170 -3.15 11.63 -1.82
N LYS A 171 -3.71 10.56 -2.40
CA LYS A 171 -5.17 10.29 -2.44
C LYS A 171 -6.03 11.45 -2.93
N GLY A 172 -5.53 12.23 -3.89
CA GLY A 172 -6.13 13.47 -4.41
C GLY A 172 -5.90 14.71 -3.55
N GLY A 173 -5.32 14.57 -2.35
CA GLY A 173 -4.93 15.69 -1.47
C GLY A 173 -3.51 16.18 -1.73
N THR A 174 -2.92 16.85 -0.75
CA THR A 174 -1.49 17.21 -0.78
C THR A 174 -0.66 16.07 -0.18
N ALA A 175 0.32 15.53 -0.90
CA ALA A 175 1.17 14.47 -0.38
C ALA A 175 2.09 14.99 0.75
N PHE A 176 2.87 16.05 0.50
CA PHE A 176 3.60 16.79 1.54
C PHE A 176 3.16 18.25 1.62
N ASN A 177 2.71 18.69 2.80
CA ASN A 177 2.40 20.08 3.12
C ASN A 177 3.43 20.62 4.11
N ILE A 178 4.41 21.36 3.59
CA ILE A 178 5.53 21.92 4.37
C ILE A 178 5.12 23.27 4.95
N THR A 179 5.17 23.37 6.28
CA THR A 179 4.89 24.61 7.03
C THR A 179 6.04 25.06 7.93
N ALA A 180 7.06 24.22 8.13
CA ALA A 180 8.29 24.60 8.82
C ALA A 180 9.42 24.96 7.84
N ASN A 181 10.26 25.91 8.26
CA ASN A 181 11.50 26.22 7.55
C ASN A 181 12.51 25.07 7.65
N ASN A 182 13.48 25.06 6.75
CA ASN A 182 14.61 24.13 6.78
C ASN A 182 14.15 22.66 6.76
N VAL A 183 13.28 22.33 5.80
CA VAL A 183 12.75 20.98 5.56
C VAL A 183 13.35 20.41 4.29
N SER A 184 13.79 19.15 4.34
CA SER A 184 14.24 18.44 3.14
C SER A 184 13.31 17.28 2.81
N ILE A 185 12.92 17.13 1.54
CA ILE A 185 12.15 16.00 1.01
C ILE A 185 12.94 15.37 -0.14
N ILE A 186 13.45 14.16 0.07
CA ILE A 186 14.47 13.58 -0.81
C ILE A 186 14.14 12.13 -1.22
N GLY A 187 14.12 11.86 -2.52
CA GLY A 187 14.18 10.49 -3.04
C GLY A 187 12.84 9.75 -3.13
N PHE A 188 11.70 10.45 -3.17
CA PHE A 188 10.37 9.83 -3.15
C PHE A 188 9.76 9.68 -4.53
N ASP A 189 9.04 8.57 -4.74
CA ASP A 189 8.01 8.50 -5.79
C ASP A 189 6.69 9.04 -5.21
N ILE A 190 6.26 10.20 -5.68
CA ILE A 190 5.06 10.91 -5.22
C ILE A 190 3.98 10.76 -6.29
N THR A 191 2.74 10.46 -5.87
CA THR A 191 1.67 10.23 -6.84
C THR A 191 0.29 10.58 -6.34
N ASN A 192 -0.64 10.75 -7.30
CA ASN A 192 -2.08 10.87 -7.06
C ASN A 192 -2.39 12.00 -6.07
N SER A 193 -1.78 13.17 -6.26
CA SER A 193 -1.95 14.34 -5.40
C SER A 193 -2.53 15.52 -6.18
N SER A 194 -3.34 16.36 -5.53
CA SER A 194 -3.58 17.72 -6.04
C SER A 194 -2.32 18.58 -5.96
N TYR A 195 -1.48 18.34 -4.95
CA TYR A 195 -0.14 18.92 -4.85
C TYR A 195 0.81 17.84 -4.35
N GLY A 196 1.80 17.44 -5.16
CA GLY A 196 2.81 16.50 -4.72
C GLY A 196 3.55 17.05 -3.50
N ILE A 197 4.07 18.27 -3.62
CA ILE A 197 4.63 19.02 -2.49
C ILE A 197 4.11 20.45 -2.53
N LYS A 198 3.41 20.86 -1.48
CA LYS A 198 3.05 22.25 -1.22
C LYS A 198 3.96 22.81 -0.12
N CYS A 199 4.52 23.98 -0.33
CA CYS A 199 5.42 24.61 0.63
C CYS A 199 5.01 26.05 0.92
N ASN A 200 4.87 26.39 2.20
CA ASN A 200 4.70 27.73 2.73
C ASN A 200 5.82 28.04 3.74
N ALA A 201 7.07 27.85 3.31
CA ALA A 201 8.26 28.00 4.15
C ALA A 201 9.51 28.33 3.30
N SER A 202 10.62 28.61 3.98
CA SER A 202 11.94 28.91 3.39
C SER A 202 12.99 27.87 3.80
N GLY A 203 14.16 27.89 3.16
CA GLY A 203 15.28 26.98 3.48
C GLY A 203 15.05 25.52 3.11
N PHE A 204 14.12 25.22 2.21
CA PHE A 204 13.81 23.84 1.84
C PHE A 204 14.86 23.23 0.89
N HIS A 205 14.94 21.89 0.89
CA HIS A 205 15.66 21.12 -0.13
C HIS A 205 14.76 20.01 -0.69
N ILE A 206 14.33 20.17 -1.93
CA ILE A 206 13.48 19.21 -2.63
C ILE A 206 14.31 18.57 -3.73
N ALA A 207 14.71 17.30 -3.53
CA ALA A 207 15.66 16.67 -4.43
C ALA A 207 15.39 15.20 -4.76
N ASN A 208 15.70 14.81 -5.98
CA ASN A 208 15.61 13.41 -6.44
C ASN A 208 14.22 12.78 -6.26
N ASN A 209 13.16 13.58 -6.29
CA ASN A 209 11.79 13.05 -6.24
C ASN A 209 11.24 12.86 -7.65
N THR A 210 10.40 11.85 -7.80
CA THR A 210 9.66 11.57 -9.02
C THR A 210 8.18 11.83 -8.78
N PHE A 211 7.57 12.74 -9.54
CA PHE A 211 6.15 13.07 -9.41
C PHE A 211 5.36 12.37 -10.52
N TRP A 212 4.29 11.68 -10.14
CA TRP A 212 3.49 10.83 -11.02
C TRP A 212 2.01 11.15 -10.88
N TYR A 213 1.40 11.64 -11.96
CA TYR A 213 -0.04 11.88 -11.99
C TYR A 213 -0.54 12.84 -10.89
N ASP A 214 0.29 13.80 -10.50
CA ASP A 214 -0.09 14.88 -9.62
C ASP A 214 -0.66 16.05 -10.45
N ASP A 215 -1.59 16.82 -9.88
CA ASP A 215 -2.09 18.04 -10.51
C ASP A 215 -1.03 19.13 -10.49
N HIS A 216 -0.34 19.33 -9.36
CA HIS A 216 0.82 20.23 -9.24
C HIS A 216 2.00 19.46 -8.63
N GLY A 217 3.21 19.68 -9.14
CA GLY A 217 4.40 18.95 -8.67
C GLY A 217 4.92 19.56 -7.38
N PHE A 218 5.79 20.57 -7.50
CA PHE A 218 6.23 21.41 -6.40
C PHE A 218 5.57 22.79 -6.47
N TYR A 219 4.79 23.13 -5.45
CA TYR A 219 4.04 24.38 -5.36
C TYR A 219 4.51 25.17 -4.14
N TRP A 220 5.45 26.09 -4.37
CA TRP A 220 5.93 27.01 -3.36
C TRP A 220 5.07 28.27 -3.37
N LYS A 221 4.28 28.45 -2.32
CA LYS A 221 3.46 29.65 -2.16
C LYS A 221 3.58 30.16 -0.74
N ILE A 222 4.13 31.36 -0.62
CA ILE A 222 4.14 32.11 0.62
C ILE A 222 3.01 33.14 0.54
N SER A 223 2.02 33.02 1.43
CA SER A 223 0.92 33.97 1.53
C SER A 223 0.50 34.09 2.99
N GLU A 224 0.91 35.19 3.62
CA GLU A 224 0.57 35.49 5.00
C GLU A 224 -0.08 36.87 5.13
N LEU A 225 -0.83 37.04 6.21
CA LEU A 225 -1.38 38.34 6.61
C LEU A 225 -0.24 39.22 7.16
N PRO A 226 -0.29 40.55 6.97
CA PRO A 226 0.86 41.45 7.13
C PRO A 226 1.19 41.79 8.59
N MET A 227 1.36 40.79 9.46
CA MET A 227 1.54 41.00 10.90
C MET A 227 2.96 40.72 11.43
N ASP A 228 3.82 40.00 10.70
CA ASP A 228 5.20 39.71 11.12
C ASP A 228 6.21 39.93 9.97
N ASP A 229 7.44 40.35 10.32
CA ASP A 229 8.57 40.42 9.38
C ASP A 229 8.94 38.99 8.95
N TYR A 230 8.67 38.64 7.68
CA TYR A 230 9.04 37.33 7.15
C TYR A 230 10.28 37.43 6.25
N THR A 231 11.28 36.60 6.54
CA THR A 231 12.48 36.48 5.68
C THR A 231 12.31 35.28 4.77
N ILE A 232 12.38 35.53 3.47
CA ILE A 232 12.49 34.48 2.46
C ILE A 232 13.98 34.27 2.19
N TYR A 233 14.43 33.03 2.38
CA TYR A 233 15.84 32.68 2.23
C TYR A 233 15.99 31.25 1.75
N ASP A 234 17.02 31.03 0.94
CA ASP A 234 17.39 29.72 0.40
C ASP A 234 16.19 28.99 -0.24
N GLY A 235 16.38 27.72 -0.57
CA GLY A 235 15.43 26.93 -1.34
C GLY A 235 16.12 26.31 -2.54
N ILE A 236 16.27 24.99 -2.51
CA ILE A 236 16.90 24.23 -3.59
C ILE A 236 15.89 23.21 -4.10
N VAL A 237 15.60 23.26 -5.40
CA VAL A 237 14.85 22.25 -6.14
C VAL A 237 15.76 21.69 -7.22
N GLU A 238 16.23 20.46 -7.06
CA GLU A 238 17.18 19.86 -8.01
C GLU A 238 16.84 18.40 -8.31
N LYS A 239 17.14 17.93 -9.53
CA LYS A 239 17.07 16.51 -9.90
C LYS A 239 15.71 15.85 -9.69
N ASN A 240 14.63 16.63 -9.66
CA ASN A 240 13.27 16.09 -9.61
C ASN A 240 12.77 15.83 -11.03
N GLU A 241 12.00 14.75 -11.19
CA GLU A 241 11.37 14.36 -12.44
C GLU A 241 9.85 14.53 -12.31
N PHE A 242 9.19 15.07 -13.34
CA PHE A 242 7.76 15.41 -13.28
C PHE A 242 6.99 14.75 -14.44
N TYR A 243 6.21 13.72 -14.12
CA TYR A 243 5.33 12.99 -15.02
C TYR A 243 3.85 13.31 -14.67
N MET A 244 3.45 14.55 -14.97
CA MET A 244 2.18 15.16 -14.54
C MET A 244 0.97 14.67 -15.36
N ASN A 245 -0.23 14.62 -14.75
CA ASN A 245 -1.47 14.17 -15.43
C ASN A 245 -2.33 15.32 -16.02
N LYS A 246 -2.04 16.57 -15.68
CA LYS A 246 -2.78 17.77 -16.10
C LYS A 246 -1.83 18.83 -16.65
N ASN A 247 -2.38 19.74 -17.45
CA ASN A 247 -1.68 20.92 -17.97
C ASN A 247 -1.55 22.01 -16.89
N ASN A 248 -1.06 21.64 -15.72
CA ASN A 248 -0.81 22.50 -14.59
C ASN A 248 0.72 22.59 -14.35
N ASP A 249 1.11 23.42 -13.39
CA ASP A 249 2.53 23.70 -13.12
C ASP A 249 3.24 22.50 -12.47
N ALA A 250 4.30 22.01 -13.12
CA ALA A 250 5.24 21.07 -12.51
C ALA A 250 6.00 21.71 -11.34
N ILE A 251 6.44 22.96 -11.54
CA ILE A 251 7.00 23.80 -10.48
C ILE A 251 6.30 25.16 -10.55
N HIS A 252 5.70 25.59 -9.45
CA HIS A 252 5.13 26.90 -9.27
C HIS A 252 5.78 27.58 -8.08
N ALA A 253 6.16 28.85 -8.25
CA ALA A 253 6.64 29.70 -7.17
C ALA A 253 5.87 31.02 -7.21
N ASP A 254 5.12 31.29 -6.15
CA ASP A 254 4.35 32.51 -5.97
C ASP A 254 4.62 33.08 -4.57
N ILE A 255 5.26 34.24 -4.56
CA ILE A 255 5.59 34.97 -3.35
C ILE A 255 4.84 36.28 -3.47
N ASP A 256 3.67 36.32 -2.85
CA ASP A 256 2.81 37.48 -2.84
C ASP A 256 2.69 38.01 -1.42
N LEU A 257 3.10 39.25 -1.22
CA LEU A 257 3.01 39.96 0.06
C LEU A 257 1.67 40.71 0.21
N GLY A 258 0.74 40.55 -0.74
CA GLY A 258 -0.65 40.96 -0.59
C GLY A 258 -0.84 42.43 -0.23
N TYR A 259 -0.17 43.32 -0.96
CA TYR A 259 -0.36 44.77 -0.84
C TYR A 259 -1.50 45.29 -1.73
#